data_AF-A0A7W1J369-F1
#
_entry.id   AF-A0A7W1J369-F1
#
_cell.length_a   1.000
_cell.length_b   1.000
_cell.length_c   1.000
_cell.angle_alpha   90.00
_cell.angle_beta   90.00
_cell.angle_gamma   90.00
#
_symmetry.space_group_name_H-M   'P 1'
#
loop_
_entity.id
_entity.type
_entity.pdbx_description
1 polymer ?
#
loop_
_entity_poly.entity_id
_entity_poly.type
_entity_poly.pdbx_seq_one_letter_code
_entity_poly.pdbx_strand_id
1 'polypeptide(L)'
;MIDALMSILSGCKALYEIDVRVRPDVPLQKAFGRDRCADQSTIQRTLNAFTPENVHQLREAVEAIGRRYSAVFSHDFEEQMLILEVDLTGLRASRQAEGSTKGYFSGERNATGRQLVRVSAPQYKEVLFEKLYAGNTTSCEVLKGTMKEVERILSLAEDRQKRRRILVRLDGGFGTDANLNWLMWRGYEFIAKGYGGKRAKKLASSVAEDGWQEGPTKSQKLGVPSSPHRYARKSKSVVRHWVDEKGKPYQDYLVCTLFWLGSSQIATLYDARGAMEVDIKGDKRGLGIENRRKKSFHAQEALVLLAQLSHNLLVYFKRWFLEGTAAAKLGVERLVREVLAIGGEVRVGRISGKVRLKLPHLHPWAKAVAVGVQAHRSRNGWRTIWRKI
;
A
#
# COMPACT_ATOMS: atom_id res chain seq x y z
N MET A 1 -10.46 19.14 4.54
CA MET A 1 -9.82 17.83 4.23
C MET A 1 -10.73 16.87 3.48
N ILE A 2 -12.03 16.78 3.81
CA ILE A 2 -13.00 15.94 3.06
C ILE A 2 -13.01 16.29 1.56
N ASP A 3 -12.99 17.57 1.18
CA ASP A 3 -12.95 17.96 -0.24
C ASP A 3 -11.71 17.44 -0.98
N ALA A 4 -10.55 17.45 -0.31
CA ALA A 4 -9.33 16.88 -0.87
C ALA A 4 -9.44 15.35 -1.01
N LEU A 5 -10.01 14.66 -0.01
CA LEU A 5 -10.29 13.21 -0.09
C LEU A 5 -11.22 12.88 -1.26
N MET A 6 -12.34 13.61 -1.37
CA MET A 6 -13.33 13.47 -2.42
C MET A 6 -12.70 13.70 -3.81
N SER A 7 -11.78 14.66 -3.93
CA SER A 7 -10.96 14.86 -5.13
C SER A 7 -10.12 13.64 -5.50
N ILE A 8 -9.45 12.98 -4.54
CA ILE A 8 -8.69 11.75 -4.80
C ILE A 8 -9.62 10.64 -5.30
N LEU A 9 -10.73 10.40 -4.59
CA LEU A 9 -11.69 9.35 -4.93
C LEU A 9 -12.41 9.59 -6.27
N SER A 10 -12.52 10.85 -6.70
CA SER A 10 -13.07 11.24 -8.01
C SER A 10 -12.03 11.16 -9.15
N GLY A 11 -10.83 10.67 -8.86
CA GLY A 11 -9.77 10.46 -9.85
C GLY A 11 -8.98 11.71 -10.25
N CYS A 12 -9.13 12.83 -9.54
CA CYS A 12 -8.29 14.01 -9.76
C CYS A 12 -6.80 13.66 -9.53
N LYS A 13 -5.95 13.87 -10.54
CA LYS A 13 -4.51 13.61 -10.42
C LYS A 13 -3.78 14.77 -9.75
N ALA A 14 -4.31 15.98 -9.92
CA ALA A 14 -3.85 17.18 -9.23
C ALA A 14 -5.00 17.92 -8.55
N LEU A 15 -4.68 18.73 -7.53
CA LEU A 15 -5.70 19.46 -6.75
C LEU A 15 -6.49 20.47 -7.57
N TYR A 16 -5.90 21.07 -8.62
CA TYR A 16 -6.59 22.05 -9.46
C TYR A 16 -7.79 21.45 -10.21
N GLU A 17 -7.79 20.13 -10.44
CA GLU A 17 -8.89 19.45 -11.11
C GLU A 17 -10.18 19.44 -10.27
N ILE A 18 -10.11 19.74 -8.97
CA ILE A 18 -11.29 19.80 -8.11
C ILE A 18 -12.32 20.80 -8.63
N ASP A 19 -11.84 21.91 -9.22
CA ASP A 19 -12.71 22.99 -9.70
C ASP A 19 -13.56 22.58 -10.90
N VAL A 20 -13.08 21.61 -11.69
CA VAL A 20 -13.77 21.13 -12.90
C VAL A 20 -14.44 19.78 -12.71
N ARG A 21 -14.00 18.95 -11.75
CA ARG A 21 -14.55 17.60 -11.52
C ARG A 21 -15.52 17.53 -10.35
N VAL A 22 -15.21 18.15 -9.21
CA VAL A 22 -15.93 17.93 -7.95
C VAL A 22 -16.85 19.10 -7.61
N ARG A 23 -16.37 20.34 -7.75
CA ARG A 23 -17.17 21.54 -7.51
C ARG A 23 -18.45 21.64 -8.33
N PRO A 24 -18.50 21.29 -9.62
CA PRO A 24 -19.75 21.29 -10.36
C PRO A 24 -20.67 20.12 -10.01
N ASP A 25 -20.16 19.06 -9.37
CA ASP A 25 -20.94 17.87 -8.99
C ASP A 25 -21.58 18.03 -7.61
N VAL A 26 -22.71 18.75 -7.57
CA VAL A 26 -23.49 18.97 -6.34
C VAL A 26 -24.00 17.67 -5.71
N PRO A 27 -24.53 16.68 -6.47
CA PRO A 27 -24.90 15.39 -5.90
C PRO A 27 -23.76 14.68 -5.17
N LEU A 28 -22.56 14.65 -5.76
CA LEU A 28 -21.38 14.07 -5.13
C LEU A 28 -21.02 14.77 -3.82
N GLN A 29 -21.02 16.10 -3.80
CA GLN A 29 -20.76 16.88 -2.58
C GLN A 29 -21.74 16.50 -1.47
N LYS A 30 -23.04 16.46 -1.78
CA LYS A 30 -24.07 16.07 -0.81
C LYS A 30 -23.91 14.64 -0.32
N ALA A 31 -23.46 13.71 -1.17
CA ALA A 31 -23.17 12.33 -0.78
C ALA A 31 -22.04 12.24 0.26
N PHE A 32 -21.11 13.21 0.27
CA PHE A 32 -20.08 13.37 1.29
C PHE A 32 -20.50 14.27 2.47
N GLY A 33 -21.79 14.60 2.59
CA GLY A 33 -22.31 15.48 3.65
C GLY A 33 -21.84 16.93 3.52
N ARG A 34 -21.56 17.38 2.29
CA ARG A 34 -21.12 18.75 1.99
C ARG A 34 -22.21 19.56 1.31
N ASP A 35 -22.49 20.74 1.83
CA ASP A 35 -23.32 21.74 1.14
C ASP A 35 -22.56 22.43 0.01
N ARG A 36 -21.25 22.61 0.20
CA ARG A 36 -20.33 23.25 -0.74
C ARG A 36 -18.93 22.63 -0.64
N CYS A 37 -18.25 22.57 -1.77
CA CYS A 37 -16.87 22.17 -1.92
C CYS A 37 -15.95 23.39 -2.03
N ALA A 38 -14.87 23.42 -1.26
CA ALA A 38 -13.85 24.46 -1.36
C ALA A 38 -13.16 24.47 -2.74
N ASP A 39 -12.72 25.65 -3.18
CA ASP A 39 -11.92 25.77 -4.41
C ASP A 39 -10.50 25.26 -4.19
N GLN A 40 -9.81 25.02 -5.30
CA GLN A 40 -8.43 24.56 -5.27
C GLN A 40 -7.56 25.46 -4.38
N SER A 41 -7.74 26.78 -4.40
CA SER A 41 -6.88 27.74 -3.70
C SER A 41 -7.05 27.64 -2.20
N THR A 42 -8.28 27.50 -1.73
CA THR A 42 -8.64 27.31 -0.33
C THR A 42 -8.11 26.00 0.22
N ILE A 43 -8.23 24.91 -0.55
CA ILE A 43 -7.67 23.61 -0.16
C ILE A 43 -6.15 23.67 -0.12
N GLN A 44 -5.51 24.32 -1.09
CA GLN A 44 -4.07 24.49 -1.11
C GLN A 44 -3.56 25.31 0.07
N ARG A 45 -4.20 26.44 0.40
CA ARG A 45 -3.88 27.23 1.60
C ARG A 45 -4.01 26.40 2.87
N THR A 46 -5.10 25.65 2.99
CA THR A 46 -5.34 24.76 4.14
C THR A 46 -4.22 23.75 4.29
N LEU A 47 -3.86 23.03 3.22
CA LEU A 47 -2.78 22.05 3.24
C LEU A 47 -1.41 22.68 3.56
N ASN A 48 -1.12 23.84 2.99
CA ASN A 48 0.16 24.52 3.22
C ASN A 48 0.31 25.05 4.66
N ALA A 49 -0.79 25.18 5.40
CA ALA A 49 -0.79 25.57 6.81
C ALA A 49 -0.65 24.38 7.77
N PHE A 50 -0.52 23.14 7.27
CA PHE A 50 -0.36 21.97 8.14
C PHE A 50 0.93 22.03 8.96
N THR A 51 0.79 21.80 10.25
CA THR A 51 1.89 21.58 11.19
C THR A 51 2.09 20.08 11.47
N PRO A 52 3.14 19.68 12.23
CA PRO A 52 3.26 18.30 12.71
C PRO A 52 2.02 17.80 13.46
N GLU A 53 1.39 18.67 14.27
CA GLU A 53 0.19 18.35 15.05
C GLU A 53 -1.00 18.04 14.14
N ASN A 54 -1.21 18.81 13.07
CA ASN A 54 -2.30 18.54 12.12
C ASN A 54 -2.09 17.21 11.38
N VAL A 55 -0.84 16.89 11.02
CA VAL A 55 -0.50 15.60 10.41
C VAL A 55 -0.77 14.46 11.40
N HIS A 56 -0.42 14.64 12.66
CA HIS A 56 -0.70 13.67 13.72
C HIS A 56 -2.21 13.42 13.87
N GLN A 57 -3.02 14.49 13.99
CA GLN A 57 -4.48 14.39 14.07
C GLN A 57 -5.09 13.68 12.85
N LEU A 58 -4.60 13.99 11.64
CA LEU A 58 -5.05 13.31 10.43
C LEU A 58 -4.71 11.82 10.46
N ARG A 59 -3.51 11.46 10.93
CA ARG A 59 -3.07 10.08 11.09
C ARG A 59 -3.95 9.34 12.09
N GLU A 60 -4.26 9.94 13.25
CA GLU A 60 -5.20 9.38 14.22
C GLU A 60 -6.59 9.13 13.61
N ALA A 61 -7.08 10.05 12.77
CA ALA A 61 -8.36 9.87 12.07
C ALA A 61 -8.31 8.70 11.08
N VAL A 62 -7.23 8.57 10.31
CA VAL A 62 -7.03 7.42 9.39
C VAL A 62 -6.98 6.11 10.17
N GLU A 63 -6.26 6.08 11.29
CA GLU A 63 -6.16 4.91 12.17
C GLU A 63 -7.51 4.56 12.83
N ALA A 64 -8.28 5.54 13.28
CA ALA A 64 -9.61 5.33 13.86
C ALA A 64 -10.59 4.73 12.84
N ILE A 65 -10.56 5.20 11.59
CA ILE A 65 -11.31 4.60 10.48
C ILE A 65 -10.82 3.17 10.22
N GLY A 66 -9.50 2.96 10.19
CA GLY A 66 -8.87 1.65 10.04
C GLY A 66 -9.34 0.66 11.10
N ARG A 67 -9.25 1.00 12.39
CA ARG A 67 -9.71 0.15 13.51
C ARG A 67 -11.14 -0.34 13.34
N ARG A 68 -12.01 0.49 12.76
CA ARG A 68 -13.43 0.16 12.57
C ARG A 68 -13.70 -0.77 11.39
N TYR A 69 -12.91 -0.68 10.32
CA TYR A 69 -13.27 -1.27 9.03
C TYR A 69 -12.21 -2.19 8.42
N SER A 70 -10.96 -2.07 8.83
CA SER A 70 -9.86 -2.87 8.33
C SER A 70 -9.97 -4.31 8.80
N ALA A 71 -9.73 -5.27 7.89
CA ALA A 71 -9.65 -6.68 8.28
C ALA A 71 -8.33 -7.02 8.99
N VAL A 72 -7.32 -6.14 8.94
CA VAL A 72 -6.06 -6.32 9.67
C VAL A 72 -6.30 -6.36 11.18
N PHE A 73 -7.22 -5.52 11.68
CA PHE A 73 -7.51 -5.44 13.11
C PHE A 73 -8.35 -6.61 13.63
N SER A 74 -9.03 -7.33 12.73
CA SER A 74 -9.76 -8.56 13.02
C SER A 74 -9.00 -9.81 12.55
N HIS A 75 -7.69 -9.71 12.35
CA HIS A 75 -6.87 -10.84 11.88
C HIS A 75 -6.86 -11.96 12.92
N ASP A 76 -7.12 -13.18 12.46
CA ASP A 76 -7.03 -14.38 13.29
C ASP A 76 -5.58 -14.88 13.34
N PHE A 77 -4.89 -14.51 14.43
CA PHE A 77 -3.50 -14.89 14.65
C PHE A 77 -3.33 -16.36 15.01
N GLU A 78 -4.38 -17.09 15.42
CA GLU A 78 -4.30 -18.52 15.75
C GLU A 78 -4.28 -19.36 14.46
N GLU A 79 -5.16 -19.04 13.52
CA GLU A 79 -5.29 -19.78 12.25
C GLU A 79 -4.16 -19.50 11.26
N GLN A 80 -3.70 -18.25 11.17
CA GLN A 80 -2.72 -17.85 10.15
C GLN A 80 -1.75 -16.77 10.64
N MET A 81 -0.69 -16.56 9.85
CA MET A 81 0.23 -15.45 10.07
C MET A 81 -0.27 -14.18 9.36
N LEU A 82 -0.14 -13.03 10.01
CA LEU A 82 -0.29 -11.74 9.36
C LEU A 82 0.96 -11.45 8.56
N ILE A 83 0.82 -11.15 7.27
CA ILE A 83 1.95 -10.78 6.43
C ILE A 83 1.97 -9.27 6.36
N LEU A 84 3.14 -8.68 6.63
CA LEU A 84 3.38 -7.26 6.45
C LEU A 84 4.51 -7.07 5.47
N GLU A 85 4.37 -6.11 4.58
CA GLU A 85 5.42 -5.71 3.65
C GLU A 85 5.83 -4.27 3.95
N VAL A 86 7.14 -4.05 4.08
CA VAL A 86 7.69 -2.71 4.29
C VAL A 86 8.45 -2.30 3.05
N ASP A 87 8.09 -1.15 2.49
CA ASP A 87 8.70 -0.58 1.30
C ASP A 87 9.11 0.87 1.55
N LEU A 88 10.18 1.31 0.89
CA LEU A 88 10.59 2.71 0.86
C LEU A 88 10.63 3.18 -0.60
N THR A 89 9.79 4.17 -0.93
CA THR A 89 9.72 4.72 -2.27
C THR A 89 10.06 6.20 -2.30
N GLY A 90 10.87 6.61 -3.27
CA GLY A 90 11.12 8.02 -3.54
C GLY A 90 9.90 8.70 -4.17
N LEU A 91 9.56 9.89 -3.68
CA LEU A 91 8.59 10.82 -4.25
C LEU A 91 9.29 12.09 -4.70
N ARG A 92 9.24 12.39 -5.99
CA ARG A 92 9.90 13.58 -6.56
C ARG A 92 9.28 14.86 -6.02
N ALA A 93 10.12 15.82 -5.69
CA ALA A 93 9.71 17.17 -5.32
C ALA A 93 10.71 18.19 -5.84
N SER A 94 10.30 19.46 -5.88
CA SER A 94 11.20 20.58 -6.21
C SER A 94 12.41 20.57 -5.28
N ARG A 95 13.58 21.00 -5.78
CA ARG A 95 14.79 21.18 -4.95
C ARG A 95 14.58 22.18 -3.81
N GLN A 96 13.64 23.12 -3.98
CA GLN A 96 13.30 24.13 -2.98
C GLN A 96 12.23 23.67 -1.98
N ALA A 97 11.72 22.43 -2.10
CA ALA A 97 10.72 21.93 -1.17
C ALA A 97 11.39 21.44 0.14
N GLU A 98 10.72 21.62 1.27
CA GLU A 98 11.22 21.23 2.59
C GLU A 98 11.55 19.74 2.65
N GLY A 99 12.69 19.34 3.22
CA GLY A 99 13.11 17.93 3.25
C GLY A 99 13.34 17.29 1.87
N SER A 100 13.33 18.06 0.78
CA SER A 100 13.64 17.58 -0.56
C SER A 100 15.15 17.54 -0.76
N THR A 101 15.73 16.36 -0.66
CA THR A 101 17.18 16.16 -0.77
C THR A 101 17.52 15.17 -1.87
N LYS A 102 18.78 15.14 -2.31
CA LYS A 102 19.26 14.12 -3.26
C LYS A 102 19.29 12.77 -2.56
N GLY A 103 18.86 11.73 -3.26
CA GLY A 103 18.83 10.37 -2.75
C GLY A 103 18.53 9.36 -3.84
N TYR A 104 18.15 8.15 -3.46
CA TYR A 104 17.77 7.12 -4.42
C TYR A 104 16.34 7.32 -4.91
N PHE A 105 16.21 7.67 -6.19
CA PHE A 105 14.93 7.75 -6.90
C PHE A 105 15.04 6.86 -8.14
N SER A 106 14.22 5.81 -8.21
CA SER A 106 14.27 4.84 -9.29
C SER A 106 14.14 5.51 -10.66
N GLY A 107 15.04 5.17 -11.59
CA GLY A 107 15.02 5.65 -12.98
C GLY A 107 15.65 7.03 -13.22
N GLU A 108 16.02 7.78 -12.19
CA GLU A 108 16.53 9.15 -12.36
C GLU A 108 17.79 9.42 -11.54
N ARG A 109 18.90 9.75 -12.22
CA ARG A 109 20.13 10.23 -11.57
C ARG A 109 19.96 11.68 -11.13
N ASN A 110 20.58 12.06 -10.01
CA ASN A 110 20.58 13.43 -9.48
C ASN A 110 19.18 14.02 -9.18
N ALA A 111 18.19 13.14 -8.98
CA ALA A 111 16.87 13.51 -8.54
C ALA A 111 16.85 13.95 -7.08
N THR A 112 15.96 14.89 -6.78
CA THR A 112 15.60 15.34 -5.43
C THR A 112 14.15 15.03 -5.12
N GLY A 113 13.85 14.83 -3.85
CA GLY A 113 12.51 14.56 -3.40
C GLY A 113 12.50 14.13 -1.94
N ARG A 114 11.42 13.45 -1.56
CA ARG A 114 11.22 12.88 -0.22
C ARG A 114 11.14 11.37 -0.34
N GLN A 115 11.37 10.66 0.75
CA GLN A 115 11.13 9.22 0.82
C GLN A 115 9.82 8.96 1.53
N LEU A 116 9.08 7.96 1.08
CA LEU A 116 7.82 7.52 1.66
C LEU A 116 7.99 6.08 2.11
N VAL A 117 7.95 5.85 3.42
CA VAL A 117 7.82 4.48 3.94
C VAL A 117 6.36 4.07 3.90
N ARG A 118 6.11 2.84 3.50
CA ARG A 118 4.78 2.23 3.47
C ARG A 118 4.83 0.85 4.13
N VAL A 119 3.83 0.56 4.97
CA VAL A 119 3.56 -0.77 5.49
C VAL A 119 2.21 -1.24 4.97
N SER A 120 2.20 -2.35 4.24
CA SER A 120 0.99 -2.94 3.67
C SER A 120 0.74 -4.33 4.24
N ALA A 121 -0.54 -4.71 4.30
CA ALA A 121 -0.99 -6.06 4.63
C ALA A 121 -1.55 -6.73 3.36
N PRO A 122 -0.71 -7.44 2.56
CA PRO A 122 -1.10 -7.97 1.25
C PRO A 122 -2.30 -8.92 1.27
N GLN A 123 -2.53 -9.68 2.34
CA GLN A 123 -3.70 -10.58 2.41
C GLN A 123 -5.02 -9.82 2.32
N TYR A 124 -5.04 -8.60 2.86
CA TYR A 124 -6.20 -7.73 2.87
C TYR A 124 -6.15 -6.68 1.78
N LYS A 125 -5.01 -6.54 1.10
CA LYS A 125 -4.72 -5.47 0.15
C LYS A 125 -4.90 -4.09 0.79
N GLU A 126 -4.55 -3.95 2.07
CA GLU A 126 -4.71 -2.71 2.83
C GLU A 126 -3.35 -2.08 3.14
N VAL A 127 -3.33 -0.75 3.26
CA VAL A 127 -2.15 0.01 3.72
C VAL A 127 -2.35 0.42 5.17
N LEU A 128 -1.50 -0.14 6.04
CA LEU A 128 -1.58 0.06 7.49
C LEU A 128 -0.94 1.39 7.92
N PHE A 129 0.20 1.75 7.32
CA PHE A 129 0.97 2.90 7.75
C PHE A 129 1.77 3.52 6.60
N GLU A 130 1.77 4.86 6.52
CA GLU A 130 2.62 5.63 5.63
C GLU A 130 3.26 6.83 6.34
N LYS A 131 4.53 7.14 6.05
CA LYS A 131 5.21 8.31 6.61
C LYS A 131 6.28 8.86 5.67
N LEU A 132 6.38 10.18 5.59
CA LEU A 132 7.41 10.86 4.82
C LEU A 132 8.71 11.01 5.61
N TYR A 133 9.81 11.00 4.87
CA TYR A 133 11.17 11.27 5.31
C TYR A 133 11.89 12.15 4.29
N ALA A 134 13.06 12.66 4.65
CA ALA A 134 13.91 13.40 3.72
C ALA A 134 14.38 12.50 2.56
N GLY A 135 14.70 13.10 1.41
CA GLY A 135 15.07 12.38 0.19
C GLY A 135 16.27 11.44 0.29
N ASN A 136 17.22 11.78 1.16
CA ASN A 136 18.46 11.05 1.44
C ASN A 136 18.29 9.95 2.49
N THR A 137 17.11 9.80 3.09
CA THR A 137 16.83 8.71 4.02
C THR A 137 16.88 7.37 3.30
N THR A 138 17.44 6.37 3.96
CA THR A 138 17.60 5.02 3.42
C THR A 138 16.68 4.03 4.12
N SER A 139 16.35 2.93 3.44
CA SER A 139 15.47 1.89 3.97
C SER A 139 15.96 1.34 5.31
N CYS A 140 17.28 1.15 5.46
CA CYS A 140 17.84 0.56 6.67
C CYS A 140 17.64 1.43 7.92
N GLU A 141 17.60 2.76 7.78
CA GLU A 141 17.44 3.71 8.88
C GLU A 141 16.02 3.70 9.47
N VAL A 142 15.00 3.47 8.63
CA VAL A 142 13.61 3.71 9.03
C VAL A 142 12.87 2.47 9.54
N LEU A 143 13.41 1.26 9.33
CA LEU A 143 12.71 0.02 9.66
C LEU A 143 12.27 -0.06 11.12
N LYS A 144 13.20 0.19 12.06
CA LYS A 144 12.95 0.03 13.49
C LYS A 144 11.87 0.99 13.98
N GLY A 145 11.92 2.25 13.53
CA GLY A 145 10.89 3.25 13.84
C GLY A 145 9.54 2.88 13.24
N THR A 146 9.54 2.43 11.99
CA THR A 146 8.32 2.00 11.27
C THR A 146 7.65 0.83 11.98
N MET A 147 8.41 -0.18 12.40
CA MET A 147 7.85 -1.33 13.11
C MET A 147 7.33 -0.97 14.51
N LYS A 148 7.93 0.00 15.20
CA LYS A 148 7.37 0.53 16.46
C LYS A 148 6.00 1.21 16.24
N GLU A 149 5.80 1.90 15.12
CA GLU A 149 4.48 2.43 14.77
C GLU A 149 3.48 1.32 14.47
N VAL A 150 3.88 0.26 13.75
CA VAL A 150 3.04 -0.93 13.55
C VAL A 150 2.64 -1.55 14.89
N GLU A 151 3.58 -1.66 15.83
CA GLU A 151 3.30 -2.16 17.17
C GLU A 151 2.30 -1.29 17.92
N ARG A 152 2.39 0.04 17.81
CA ARG A 152 1.41 0.96 18.41
C ARG A 152 0.03 0.80 17.77
N ILE A 153 -0.04 0.78 16.44
CA ILE A 153 -1.29 0.70 15.69
C ILE A 153 -2.04 -0.60 16.01
N LEU A 154 -1.33 -1.73 16.00
CA LEU A 154 -1.89 -3.06 16.24
C LEU A 154 -1.86 -3.50 17.71
N SER A 155 -1.48 -2.60 18.63
CA SER A 155 -1.39 -2.89 20.08
C SER A 155 -0.53 -4.11 20.41
N LEU A 156 0.63 -4.24 19.76
CA LEU A 156 1.55 -5.38 19.87
C LEU A 156 2.69 -5.17 20.88
N ALA A 157 2.75 -4.01 21.54
CA ALA A 157 3.88 -3.59 22.36
C ALA A 157 4.34 -4.68 23.36
N GLU A 158 3.39 -5.33 24.01
CA GLU A 158 3.63 -6.37 25.02
C GLU A 158 3.28 -7.79 24.52
N ASP A 159 2.61 -7.91 23.37
CA ASP A 159 2.14 -9.19 22.83
C ASP A 159 3.19 -9.86 21.94
N ARG A 160 4.18 -10.48 22.57
CA ARG A 160 5.25 -11.20 21.85
C ARG A 160 4.72 -12.42 21.09
N GLN A 161 3.61 -13.02 21.51
CA GLN A 161 3.05 -14.18 20.81
C GLN A 161 2.44 -13.75 19.47
N LYS A 162 1.65 -12.67 19.44
CA LYS A 162 1.18 -12.10 18.16
C LYS A 162 2.32 -11.64 17.27
N ARG A 163 3.39 -11.04 17.81
CA ARG A 163 4.57 -10.69 17.00
C ARG A 163 5.18 -11.91 16.29
N ARG A 164 5.22 -13.09 16.92
CA ARG A 164 5.68 -14.35 16.29
C ARG A 164 4.75 -14.87 15.20
N ARG A 165 3.51 -14.38 15.19
CA ARG A 165 2.50 -14.65 14.16
C ARG A 165 2.46 -13.57 13.09
N ILE A 166 3.48 -12.70 13.03
CA ILE A 166 3.65 -11.70 11.97
C ILE A 166 4.89 -12.03 11.16
N LEU A 167 4.69 -12.28 9.86
CA LEU A 167 5.75 -12.46 8.87
C LEU A 167 6.00 -11.14 8.14
N VAL A 168 7.16 -10.53 8.37
CA VAL A 168 7.57 -9.30 7.69
C VAL A 168 8.36 -9.63 6.42
N ARG A 169 7.92 -9.15 5.25
CA ARG A 169 8.68 -9.26 3.99
C ARG A 169 9.44 -7.98 3.71
N LEU A 170 10.73 -8.12 3.42
CA LEU A 170 11.65 -6.98 3.30
C LEU A 170 12.52 -7.05 2.05
N ASP A 171 12.69 -5.89 1.42
CA ASP A 171 13.64 -5.73 0.33
C ASP A 171 15.10 -5.72 0.82
N GLY A 172 16.02 -5.69 -0.15
CA GLY A 172 17.45 -5.67 0.12
C GLY A 172 17.93 -4.44 0.91
N GLY A 173 17.27 -3.30 0.77
CA GLY A 173 17.61 -2.06 1.48
C GLY A 173 17.32 -2.15 2.97
N PHE A 174 16.32 -2.94 3.37
CA PHE A 174 16.00 -3.19 4.78
C PHE A 174 16.83 -4.33 5.41
N GLY A 175 17.35 -5.25 4.59
CA GLY A 175 17.96 -6.53 5.01
C GLY A 175 19.37 -6.48 5.62
N THR A 176 19.69 -5.45 6.41
CA THR A 176 20.97 -5.36 7.13
C THR A 176 20.98 -6.26 8.37
N ASP A 177 22.15 -6.73 8.81
CA ASP A 177 22.28 -7.58 10.00
C ASP A 177 21.66 -6.93 11.25
N ALA A 178 21.87 -5.62 11.42
CA ALA A 178 21.32 -4.85 12.53
C ALA A 178 19.79 -4.84 12.53
N ASN A 179 19.15 -4.83 11.35
CA ASN A 179 17.70 -4.85 11.21
C ASN A 179 17.12 -6.24 11.38
N LEU A 180 17.72 -7.24 10.74
CA LEU A 180 17.28 -8.64 10.83
C LEU A 180 17.41 -9.18 12.26
N ASN A 181 18.53 -8.91 12.92
CA ASN A 181 18.70 -9.27 14.34
C ASN A 181 17.69 -8.53 15.23
N TRP A 182 17.44 -7.23 14.98
CA TRP A 182 16.45 -6.49 15.75
C TRP A 182 15.05 -7.10 15.64
N LEU A 183 14.61 -7.49 14.43
CA LEU A 183 13.33 -8.18 14.24
C LEU A 183 13.26 -9.51 15.00
N MET A 184 14.33 -10.32 14.94
CA MET A 184 14.42 -11.59 15.69
C MET A 184 14.28 -11.37 17.20
N TRP A 185 14.97 -10.37 17.74
CA TRP A 185 14.92 -10.02 19.16
C TRP A 185 13.51 -9.55 19.57
N ARG A 186 12.87 -8.71 18.75
CA ARG A 186 11.48 -8.25 18.95
C ARG A 186 10.46 -9.39 18.84
N GLY A 187 10.83 -10.51 18.22
CA GLY A 187 9.99 -11.71 18.13
C GLY A 187 9.21 -11.83 16.83
N TYR A 188 9.55 -11.04 15.80
CA TYR A 188 8.95 -11.18 14.47
C TYR A 188 9.52 -12.38 13.72
N GLU A 189 8.70 -12.94 12.84
CA GLU A 189 9.17 -13.78 11.74
C GLU A 189 9.38 -12.90 10.51
N PHE A 190 10.32 -13.26 9.63
CA PHE A 190 10.55 -12.49 8.40
C PHE A 190 11.05 -13.35 7.25
N ILE A 191 10.90 -12.79 6.06
CA ILE A 191 11.67 -13.14 4.87
C ILE A 191 12.24 -11.88 4.24
N ALA A 192 13.55 -11.83 4.07
CA ALA A 192 14.25 -10.65 3.59
C ALA A 192 15.27 -11.01 2.53
N LYS A 193 15.44 -10.13 1.53
CA LYS A 193 16.68 -10.12 0.74
C LYS A 193 17.78 -9.53 1.61
N GLY A 194 18.88 -10.26 1.79
CA GLY A 194 19.98 -9.77 2.62
C GLY A 194 20.78 -8.66 1.94
N TYR A 195 21.36 -7.77 2.75
CA TYR A 195 22.16 -6.63 2.28
C TYR A 195 23.56 -7.08 1.82
N GLY A 196 24.06 -6.46 0.75
CA GLY A 196 25.46 -6.56 0.31
C GLY A 196 25.77 -7.69 -0.70
N GLY A 197 26.17 -7.30 -1.92
CA GLY A 197 26.54 -8.25 -2.99
C GLY A 197 27.80 -9.08 -2.71
N LYS A 198 28.77 -8.55 -1.94
CA LYS A 198 29.97 -9.31 -1.53
C LYS A 198 29.60 -10.56 -0.72
N ARG A 199 28.62 -10.43 0.18
CA ARG A 199 28.14 -11.57 0.98
C ARG A 199 27.37 -12.56 0.11
N ALA A 200 26.54 -12.08 -0.81
CA ALA A 200 25.88 -12.96 -1.78
C ALA A 200 26.90 -13.84 -2.52
N LYS A 201 28.01 -13.25 -3.00
CA LYS A 201 29.09 -13.97 -3.70
C LYS A 201 29.74 -15.04 -2.81
N LYS A 202 30.09 -14.69 -1.56
CA LYS A 202 30.68 -15.62 -0.59
C LYS A 202 29.74 -16.79 -0.25
N LEU A 203 28.44 -16.52 -0.10
CA LEU A 203 27.46 -17.57 0.17
C LEU A 203 27.30 -18.50 -1.03
N ALA A 204 27.22 -17.96 -2.25
CA ALA A 204 27.11 -18.74 -3.48
C ALA A 204 28.30 -19.70 -3.66
N SER A 205 29.54 -19.26 -3.38
CA SER A 205 30.72 -20.12 -3.47
C SER A 205 30.77 -21.24 -2.42
N SER A 206 29.86 -21.23 -1.43
CA SER A 206 29.74 -22.28 -0.42
C SER A 206 28.59 -23.25 -0.68
N VAL A 207 27.83 -23.05 -1.76
CA VAL A 207 26.81 -24.01 -2.22
C VAL A 207 27.55 -25.13 -2.96
N ALA A 208 27.23 -26.38 -2.64
CA ALA A 208 27.78 -27.53 -3.36
C ALA A 208 27.40 -27.49 -4.86
N GLU A 209 28.22 -28.05 -5.72
CA GLU A 209 27.99 -28.01 -7.18
C GLU A 209 26.65 -28.66 -7.58
N ASP A 210 26.30 -29.77 -6.94
CA ASP A 210 25.03 -30.50 -7.08
C ASP A 210 23.91 -29.95 -6.18
N GLY A 211 24.22 -28.95 -5.33
CA GLY A 211 23.29 -28.36 -4.36
C GLY A 211 22.36 -27.29 -4.94
N TRP A 212 22.43 -27.04 -6.25
CA TRP A 212 21.58 -26.07 -6.95
C TRP A 212 20.30 -26.72 -7.48
N GLN A 213 19.16 -26.10 -7.17
CA GLN A 213 17.84 -26.56 -7.57
C GLN A 213 17.12 -25.47 -8.37
N GLU A 214 16.25 -25.86 -9.29
CA GLU A 214 15.40 -24.90 -10.00
C GLU A 214 14.41 -24.23 -9.03
N GLY A 215 14.23 -22.92 -9.22
CA GLY A 215 13.35 -22.08 -8.44
C GLY A 215 11.98 -21.86 -9.10
N PRO A 216 11.03 -21.24 -8.39
CA PRO A 216 9.69 -20.96 -8.91
C PRO A 216 9.65 -20.00 -10.11
N THR A 217 10.67 -19.15 -10.30
CA THR A 217 10.72 -18.19 -11.40
C THR A 217 11.62 -18.70 -12.53
N LYS A 218 11.27 -18.41 -13.80
CA LYS A 218 12.06 -18.80 -14.98
C LYS A 218 13.54 -18.41 -14.82
N SER A 219 14.45 -19.34 -15.11
CA SER A 219 15.92 -19.21 -14.98
C SER A 219 16.47 -19.08 -13.56
N GLN A 220 15.61 -19.09 -12.54
CA GLN A 220 16.02 -18.97 -11.15
C GLN A 220 16.58 -20.31 -10.66
N LYS A 221 17.81 -20.30 -10.16
CA LYS A 221 18.42 -21.40 -9.40
C LYS A 221 18.57 -21.01 -7.95
N LEU A 222 18.34 -21.96 -7.06
CA LEU A 222 18.35 -21.80 -5.61
C LEU A 222 19.41 -22.72 -5.00
N GLY A 223 20.21 -22.18 -4.09
CA GLY A 223 21.26 -22.92 -3.40
C GLY A 223 21.22 -22.67 -1.90
N VAL A 224 21.38 -23.73 -1.09
CA VAL A 224 21.54 -23.59 0.35
C VAL A 224 23.04 -23.58 0.67
N PRO A 225 23.59 -22.48 1.22
CA PRO A 225 25.02 -22.39 1.51
C PRO A 225 25.39 -23.31 2.68
N SER A 226 26.53 -24.01 2.56
CA SER A 226 27.07 -24.86 3.64
C SER A 226 27.55 -24.05 4.85
N SER A 227 27.94 -22.78 4.64
CA SER A 227 28.40 -21.87 5.69
C SER A 227 27.53 -20.58 5.72
N PRO A 228 26.28 -20.66 6.23
CA PRO A 228 25.41 -19.49 6.32
C PRO A 228 25.92 -18.50 7.38
N HIS A 229 25.63 -17.21 7.18
CA HIS A 229 25.83 -16.20 8.21
C HIS A 229 24.94 -16.50 9.43
N ARG A 230 25.50 -16.34 10.64
CA ARG A 230 24.77 -16.55 11.89
C ARG A 230 24.03 -15.28 12.29
N TYR A 231 22.74 -15.43 12.58
CA TYR A 231 21.89 -14.38 13.14
C TYR A 231 21.50 -14.70 14.59
N ALA A 232 20.81 -13.79 15.25
CA ALA A 232 20.41 -13.90 16.66
C ALA A 232 19.51 -15.12 16.97
N ARG A 233 18.80 -15.65 15.97
CA ARG A 233 17.98 -16.87 16.05
C ARG A 233 18.25 -17.75 14.83
N LYS A 234 17.84 -19.02 14.93
CA LYS A 234 17.90 -19.98 13.81
C LYS A 234 17.16 -19.40 12.59
N SER A 235 17.84 -19.38 11.46
CA SER A 235 17.33 -18.90 10.17
C SER A 235 17.91 -19.74 9.04
N LYS A 236 17.24 -19.77 7.90
CA LYS A 236 17.74 -20.39 6.67
C LYS A 236 18.13 -19.30 5.67
N SER A 237 19.35 -19.41 5.14
CA SER A 237 19.79 -18.61 4.00
C SER A 237 19.57 -19.38 2.70
N VAL A 238 19.08 -18.72 1.66
CA VAL A 238 18.93 -19.31 0.32
C VAL A 238 19.56 -18.35 -0.68
N VAL A 239 20.59 -18.80 -1.37
CA VAL A 239 21.20 -18.06 -2.48
C VAL A 239 20.30 -18.20 -3.70
N ARG A 240 20.12 -17.12 -4.46
CA ARG A 240 19.43 -17.15 -5.75
C ARG A 240 20.36 -16.68 -6.84
N HIS A 241 20.33 -17.38 -7.96
CA HIS A 241 21.01 -17.00 -9.19
C HIS A 241 19.99 -17.03 -10.33
N TRP A 242 19.98 -16.03 -11.21
CA TRP A 242 19.10 -16.02 -12.37
C TRP A 242 19.70 -15.16 -13.48
N VAL A 243 19.12 -15.26 -14.67
CA VAL A 243 19.56 -14.51 -15.84
C VAL A 243 18.38 -13.68 -16.36
N ASP A 244 18.60 -12.40 -16.67
CA ASP A 244 17.52 -11.62 -17.30
C ASP A 244 17.32 -12.00 -18.77
N GLU A 245 16.29 -11.43 -19.40
CA GLU A 245 15.98 -11.65 -20.81
C GLU A 245 17.13 -11.29 -21.77
N LYS A 246 18.08 -10.47 -21.31
CA LYS A 246 19.26 -10.04 -22.07
C LYS A 246 20.49 -10.90 -21.80
N GLY A 247 20.35 -12.00 -21.05
CA GLY A 247 21.47 -12.88 -20.73
C GLY A 247 22.35 -12.39 -19.57
N LYS A 248 21.98 -11.31 -18.86
CA LYS A 248 22.80 -10.78 -17.77
C LYS A 248 22.56 -11.58 -16.48
N PRO A 249 23.61 -12.11 -15.83
CA PRO A 249 23.45 -12.86 -14.59
C PRO A 249 23.21 -11.92 -13.40
N TYR A 250 22.35 -12.36 -12.49
CA TYR A 250 22.06 -11.73 -11.21
C TYR A 250 22.19 -12.75 -10.09
N GLN A 251 22.56 -12.24 -8.93
CA GLN A 251 22.69 -13.05 -7.74
C GLN A 251 22.29 -12.25 -6.51
N ASP A 252 21.56 -12.89 -5.61
CA ASP A 252 21.32 -12.41 -4.25
C ASP A 252 21.16 -13.57 -3.27
N TYR A 253 20.77 -13.26 -2.04
CA TYR A 253 20.42 -14.26 -1.05
C TYR A 253 19.24 -13.77 -0.23
N LEU A 254 18.41 -14.73 0.16
CA LEU A 254 17.29 -14.56 1.07
C LEU A 254 17.67 -15.07 2.46
N VAL A 255 17.11 -14.45 3.48
CA VAL A 255 17.18 -14.89 4.88
C VAL A 255 15.75 -15.05 5.38
N CYS A 256 15.43 -16.23 5.90
CA CYS A 256 14.10 -16.56 6.39
C CYS A 256 14.17 -17.14 7.81
N THR A 257 13.34 -16.64 8.71
CA THR A 257 13.23 -17.15 10.09
C THR A 257 12.37 -18.42 10.17
N LEU A 258 11.47 -18.65 9.20
CA LEU A 258 10.75 -19.91 9.01
C LEU A 258 11.70 -20.98 8.42
N PHE A 259 12.75 -21.30 9.17
CA PHE A 259 13.92 -22.06 8.70
C PHE A 259 13.58 -23.50 8.29
N TRP A 260 12.42 -24.01 8.68
CA TRP A 260 11.93 -25.34 8.29
C TRP A 260 11.48 -25.40 6.83
N LEU A 261 11.14 -24.26 6.21
CA LEU A 261 10.73 -24.21 4.81
C LEU A 261 11.85 -24.62 3.85
N GLY A 262 11.50 -25.31 2.77
CA GLY A 262 12.41 -25.60 1.65
C GLY A 262 12.85 -24.33 0.90
N SER A 263 13.95 -24.43 0.17
CA SER A 263 14.49 -23.32 -0.65
C SER A 263 13.45 -22.73 -1.61
N SER A 264 12.71 -23.61 -2.33
CA SER A 264 11.65 -23.21 -3.27
C SER A 264 10.45 -22.55 -2.57
N GLN A 265 10.07 -23.01 -1.38
CA GLN A 265 9.01 -22.39 -0.58
C GLN A 265 9.42 -20.99 -0.11
N ILE A 266 10.68 -20.82 0.34
CA ILE A 266 11.25 -19.53 0.71
C ILE A 266 11.26 -18.58 -0.49
N ALA A 267 11.73 -19.04 -1.65
CA ALA A 267 11.74 -18.24 -2.88
C ALA A 267 10.31 -17.80 -3.28
N THR A 268 9.35 -18.73 -3.28
CA THR A 268 7.94 -18.44 -3.58
C THR A 268 7.36 -17.40 -2.61
N LEU A 269 7.63 -17.56 -1.31
CA LEU A 269 7.16 -16.65 -0.28
C LEU A 269 7.71 -15.22 -0.45
N TYR A 270 8.96 -15.10 -0.90
CA TYR A 270 9.58 -13.80 -1.20
C TYR A 270 9.05 -13.22 -2.53
N ASP A 271 8.96 -14.03 -3.58
CA ASP A 271 8.55 -13.60 -4.91
C ASP A 271 7.07 -13.15 -4.94
N ALA A 272 6.24 -13.63 -4.00
CA ALA A 272 4.87 -13.14 -3.76
C ALA A 272 4.80 -11.63 -3.44
N ARG A 273 5.91 -10.99 -3.02
CA ARG A 273 6.03 -9.53 -2.85
C ARG A 273 5.81 -8.76 -4.15
N GLY A 274 6.05 -9.39 -5.32
CA GLY A 274 5.86 -8.76 -6.63
C GLY A 274 4.41 -8.35 -6.91
N ALA A 275 3.42 -9.05 -6.34
CA ALA A 275 2.00 -8.69 -6.49
C ALA A 275 1.68 -7.33 -5.84
N MET A 276 2.30 -7.03 -4.69
CA MET A 276 2.14 -5.75 -4.01
C MET A 276 2.82 -4.60 -4.77
N GLU A 277 3.94 -4.85 -5.45
CA GLU A 277 4.57 -3.83 -6.30
C GLU A 277 3.61 -3.36 -7.41
N VAL A 278 2.78 -4.28 -7.93
CA VAL A 278 1.71 -3.95 -8.89
C VAL A 278 0.62 -3.10 -8.24
N ASP A 279 0.17 -3.43 -7.02
CA ASP A 279 -0.84 -2.66 -6.29
C ASP A 279 -0.32 -1.25 -5.92
N ILE A 280 0.93 -1.12 -5.46
CA ILE A 280 1.58 0.18 -5.17
C ILE A 280 1.73 1.01 -6.46
N LYS A 281 2.11 0.40 -7.59
CA LYS A 281 2.10 1.08 -8.90
C LYS A 281 0.69 1.52 -9.29
N GLY A 282 -0.31 0.69 -9.01
CA GLY A 282 -1.72 1.00 -9.16
C GLY A 282 -2.16 2.21 -8.33
N ASP A 283 -1.66 2.37 -7.11
CA ASP A 283 -1.91 3.54 -6.27
C ASP A 283 -1.22 4.79 -6.78
N LYS A 284 0.06 4.68 -7.16
CA LYS A 284 0.82 5.80 -7.70
C LYS A 284 0.12 6.39 -8.92
N ARG A 285 -0.31 5.54 -9.86
CA ARG A 285 -1.05 5.94 -11.06
C ARG A 285 -2.49 6.32 -10.75
N GLY A 286 -3.23 5.48 -10.02
CA GLY A 286 -4.65 5.60 -9.75
C GLY A 286 -5.00 6.75 -8.82
N LEU A 287 -4.29 6.87 -7.70
CA LEU A 287 -4.47 7.90 -6.68
C LEU A 287 -3.53 9.10 -6.87
N GLY A 288 -2.62 9.04 -7.84
CA GLY A 288 -1.77 10.17 -8.23
C GLY A 288 -0.74 10.58 -7.19
N ILE A 289 -0.31 9.67 -6.31
CA ILE A 289 0.58 9.99 -5.17
C ILE A 289 1.87 10.68 -5.63
N GLU A 290 2.43 10.26 -6.76
CA GLU A 290 3.65 10.85 -7.35
C GLU A 290 3.48 12.29 -7.89
N ASN A 291 2.24 12.67 -8.17
CA ASN A 291 1.85 13.99 -8.68
C ASN A 291 1.40 14.95 -7.56
N ARG A 292 1.16 14.44 -6.34
CA ARG A 292 0.73 15.21 -5.17
C ARG A 292 1.89 15.93 -4.47
N ARG A 293 2.64 16.72 -5.23
CA ARG A 293 3.85 17.42 -4.77
C ARG A 293 3.50 18.71 -4.03
N LYS A 294 4.23 19.02 -2.95
CA LYS A 294 4.10 20.29 -2.20
C LYS A 294 5.46 20.85 -1.80
N LYS A 295 5.55 22.18 -1.68
CA LYS A 295 6.73 22.85 -1.09
C LYS A 295 6.84 22.52 0.39
N SER A 296 5.75 22.63 1.14
CA SER A 296 5.68 22.22 2.55
C SER A 296 5.80 20.70 2.69
N PHE A 297 6.53 20.24 3.71
CA PHE A 297 6.70 18.83 4.06
C PHE A 297 5.39 18.25 4.58
N HIS A 298 4.80 18.86 5.60
CA HIS A 298 3.57 18.42 6.24
C HIS A 298 2.37 18.47 5.29
N ALA A 299 2.32 19.44 4.37
CA ALA A 299 1.31 19.48 3.33
C ALA A 299 1.35 18.25 2.40
N GLN A 300 2.54 17.75 2.05
CA GLN A 300 2.65 16.54 1.24
C GLN A 300 2.33 15.30 2.09
N GLU A 301 2.75 15.25 3.35
CA GLU A 301 2.43 14.12 4.23
C GLU A 301 0.93 13.99 4.44
N ALA A 302 0.21 15.10 4.59
CA ALA A 302 -1.24 15.09 4.66
C ALA A 302 -1.89 14.51 3.39
N LEU A 303 -1.38 14.84 2.20
CA LEU A 303 -1.86 14.27 0.94
C LEU A 303 -1.56 12.78 0.81
N VAL A 304 -0.42 12.32 1.32
CA VAL A 304 -0.09 10.89 1.42
C VAL A 304 -1.10 10.19 2.32
N LEU A 305 -1.39 10.72 3.51
CA LEU A 305 -2.38 10.13 4.42
C LEU A 305 -3.80 10.08 3.83
N LEU A 306 -4.21 11.12 3.09
CA LEU A 306 -5.47 11.09 2.35
C LEU A 306 -5.49 10.05 1.22
N ALA A 307 -4.35 9.81 0.57
CA ALA A 307 -4.22 8.76 -0.43
C ALA A 307 -4.23 7.37 0.21
N GLN A 308 -3.57 7.18 1.36
CA GLN A 308 -3.68 5.96 2.18
C GLN A 308 -5.14 5.66 2.52
N LEU A 309 -5.87 6.68 3.01
CA LEU A 309 -7.29 6.54 3.33
C LEU A 309 -8.11 6.19 2.09
N SER A 310 -7.85 6.85 0.97
CA SER A 310 -8.55 6.58 -0.30
C SER A 310 -8.33 5.14 -0.78
N HIS A 311 -7.10 4.63 -0.69
CA HIS A 311 -6.78 3.24 -1.00
C HIS A 311 -7.60 2.28 -0.13
N ASN A 312 -7.55 2.45 1.19
CA ASN A 312 -8.28 1.57 2.11
C ASN A 312 -9.80 1.66 1.91
N LEU A 313 -10.36 2.84 1.67
CA LEU A 313 -11.78 3.00 1.35
C LEU A 313 -12.17 2.27 0.05
N LEU A 314 -11.31 2.26 -0.96
CA LEU A 314 -11.53 1.49 -2.18
C LEU A 314 -11.48 -0.01 -1.91
N VAL A 315 -10.57 -0.47 -1.07
CA VAL A 315 -10.49 -1.88 -0.66
C VAL A 315 -11.76 -2.31 0.08
N TYR A 316 -12.24 -1.48 1.01
CA TYR A 316 -13.50 -1.73 1.71
C TYR A 316 -14.69 -1.70 0.76
N PHE A 317 -14.71 -0.75 -0.18
CA PHE A 317 -15.74 -0.68 -1.22
C PHE A 317 -15.78 -1.95 -2.06
N LYS A 318 -14.62 -2.49 -2.46
CA LYS A 318 -14.57 -3.76 -3.20
C LYS A 318 -15.15 -4.92 -2.39
N ARG A 319 -14.72 -5.05 -1.13
CA ARG A 319 -15.15 -6.14 -0.25
C ARG A 319 -16.64 -6.06 0.06
N TRP A 320 -17.15 -4.88 0.37
CA TRP A 320 -18.56 -4.72 0.74
C TRP A 320 -19.46 -4.71 -0.51
N PHE A 321 -19.16 -3.90 -1.51
CA PHE A 321 -20.10 -3.65 -2.60
C PHE A 321 -19.82 -4.47 -3.86
N LEU A 322 -18.60 -4.92 -4.12
CA LEU A 322 -18.28 -5.59 -5.38
C LEU A 322 -18.03 -7.08 -5.21
N GLU A 323 -17.96 -7.60 -4.00
CA GLU A 323 -17.76 -9.03 -3.73
C GLU A 323 -18.78 -9.89 -4.47
N GLY A 324 -18.31 -11.01 -5.02
CA GLY A 324 -19.11 -11.87 -5.91
C GLY A 324 -19.31 -11.34 -7.33
N THR A 325 -18.86 -10.12 -7.65
CA THR A 325 -18.93 -9.55 -9.01
C THR A 325 -17.59 -9.56 -9.72
N ALA A 326 -17.61 -9.49 -11.06
CA ALA A 326 -16.39 -9.36 -11.86
C ALA A 326 -15.60 -8.06 -11.55
N ALA A 327 -16.27 -7.00 -11.10
CA ALA A 327 -15.65 -5.72 -10.76
C ALA A 327 -14.74 -5.81 -9.51
N ALA A 328 -14.92 -6.80 -8.63
CA ALA A 328 -14.04 -7.01 -7.48
C ALA A 328 -12.58 -7.30 -7.88
N LYS A 329 -12.34 -7.80 -9.10
CA LYS A 329 -11.00 -8.13 -9.59
C LYS A 329 -10.23 -6.91 -10.10
N LEU A 330 -10.89 -5.75 -10.24
CA LEU A 330 -10.26 -4.53 -10.74
C LEU A 330 -9.22 -3.98 -9.77
N GLY A 331 -8.09 -3.52 -10.31
CA GLY A 331 -7.11 -2.73 -9.56
C GLY A 331 -7.62 -1.31 -9.26
N VAL A 332 -6.93 -0.62 -8.35
CA VAL A 332 -7.31 0.73 -7.86
C VAL A 332 -7.53 1.74 -8.99
N GLU A 333 -6.62 1.80 -9.96
CA GLU A 333 -6.73 2.73 -11.09
C GLU A 333 -8.03 2.53 -11.88
N ARG A 334 -8.35 1.27 -12.21
CA ARG A 334 -9.56 0.94 -12.97
C ARG A 334 -10.83 1.15 -12.14
N LEU A 335 -10.79 0.90 -10.83
CA LEU A 335 -11.94 1.19 -9.96
C LEU A 335 -12.27 2.67 -9.96
N VAL A 336 -11.27 3.53 -9.79
CA VAL A 336 -11.49 4.99 -9.80
C VAL A 336 -12.00 5.44 -11.17
N ARG A 337 -11.33 5.03 -12.26
CA ARG A 337 -11.64 5.50 -13.62
C ARG A 337 -12.92 4.90 -14.21
N GLU A 338 -13.21 3.64 -13.95
CA GLU A 338 -14.28 2.89 -14.62
C GLU A 338 -15.47 2.61 -13.71
N VAL A 339 -15.31 2.61 -12.38
CA VAL A 339 -16.43 2.28 -11.45
C VAL A 339 -16.91 3.51 -10.69
N LEU A 340 -16.02 4.26 -10.06
CA LEU A 340 -16.41 5.46 -9.31
C LEU A 340 -16.80 6.63 -10.23
N ALA A 341 -16.30 6.65 -11.47
CA ALA A 341 -16.65 7.66 -12.47
C ALA A 341 -17.91 7.32 -13.29
N ILE A 342 -18.66 6.25 -12.93
CA ILE A 342 -19.92 5.93 -13.62
C ILE A 342 -20.90 7.08 -13.39
N GLY A 343 -21.26 7.77 -14.47
CA GLY A 343 -22.36 8.72 -14.43
C GLY A 343 -23.65 8.04 -14.04
N GLY A 344 -24.37 8.58 -13.06
CA GLY A 344 -25.63 8.03 -12.57
C GLY A 344 -26.59 9.13 -12.16
N GLU A 345 -27.88 8.85 -12.25
CA GLU A 345 -28.92 9.77 -11.77
C GLU A 345 -29.39 9.30 -10.39
N VAL A 346 -29.31 10.19 -9.40
CA VAL A 346 -29.78 9.95 -8.04
C VAL A 346 -31.13 10.64 -7.85
N ARG A 347 -32.18 9.87 -7.56
CA ARG A 347 -33.51 10.38 -7.23
C ARG A 347 -33.87 10.08 -5.79
N VAL A 348 -34.10 11.11 -4.99
CA VAL A 348 -34.55 10.97 -3.59
C VAL A 348 -36.06 11.21 -3.53
N GLY A 349 -36.81 10.25 -3.01
CA GLY A 349 -38.24 10.37 -2.82
C GLY A 349 -38.56 11.39 -1.73
N ARG A 350 -39.30 12.47 -2.08
CA ARG A 350 -39.60 13.59 -1.18
C ARG A 350 -40.29 13.18 0.14
N ILE A 351 -41.17 12.18 0.08
CA ILE A 351 -41.96 11.72 1.24
C ILE A 351 -41.32 10.51 1.90
N SER A 352 -40.78 9.57 1.12
CA SER A 352 -40.28 8.29 1.63
C SER A 352 -38.80 8.30 2.01
N GLY A 353 -38.04 9.35 1.65
CA GLY A 353 -36.59 9.39 1.79
C GLY A 353 -35.84 8.36 0.93
N LYS A 354 -36.55 7.52 0.15
CA LYS A 354 -35.96 6.42 -0.63
C LYS A 354 -35.06 6.96 -1.73
N VAL A 355 -33.84 6.46 -1.79
CA VAL A 355 -32.86 6.83 -2.83
C VAL A 355 -32.93 5.83 -3.98
N ARG A 356 -33.08 6.32 -5.21
CA ARG A 356 -33.02 5.51 -6.42
C ARG A 356 -31.80 5.91 -7.23
N LEU A 357 -30.95 4.94 -7.52
CA LEU A 357 -29.78 5.11 -8.38
C LEU A 357 -30.10 4.49 -9.75
N LYS A 358 -30.13 5.34 -10.78
CA LYS A 358 -30.23 4.94 -12.17
C LYS A 358 -28.81 4.89 -12.74
N LEU A 359 -28.43 3.74 -13.27
CA LEU A 359 -27.11 3.50 -13.86
C LEU A 359 -27.24 3.21 -15.37
N PRO A 360 -26.23 3.57 -16.18
CA PRO A 360 -26.26 3.39 -17.62
C PRO A 360 -26.15 1.90 -17.96
N HIS A 361 -27.20 1.33 -18.54
CA HIS A 361 -27.30 -0.12 -18.80
C HIS A 361 -26.19 -0.69 -19.70
N LEU A 362 -25.61 0.11 -20.60
CA LEU A 362 -24.50 -0.31 -21.46
C LEU A 362 -23.12 -0.22 -20.79
N HIS A 363 -23.04 0.40 -19.60
CA HIS A 363 -21.76 0.53 -18.93
C HIS A 363 -21.32 -0.83 -18.35
N PRO A 364 -20.10 -1.33 -18.67
CA PRO A 364 -19.67 -2.70 -18.32
C PRO A 364 -19.81 -3.06 -16.84
N TRP A 365 -19.63 -2.07 -15.96
CA TRP A 365 -19.66 -2.25 -14.51
C TRP A 365 -20.99 -1.86 -13.84
N ALA A 366 -21.99 -1.35 -14.58
CA ALA A 366 -23.24 -0.90 -13.98
C ALA A 366 -23.96 -2.05 -13.26
N LYS A 367 -23.99 -3.25 -13.86
CA LYS A 367 -24.53 -4.49 -13.25
C LYS A 367 -23.90 -4.79 -11.90
N ALA A 368 -22.58 -4.81 -11.85
CA ALA A 368 -21.83 -5.09 -10.63
C ALA A 368 -22.14 -4.06 -9.52
N VAL A 369 -22.11 -2.77 -9.84
CA VAL A 369 -22.39 -1.70 -8.86
C VAL A 369 -23.81 -1.80 -8.30
N ALA A 370 -24.80 -2.02 -9.16
CA ALA A 370 -26.18 -2.09 -8.70
C ALA A 370 -26.45 -3.31 -7.81
N VAL A 371 -25.89 -4.48 -8.14
CA VAL A 371 -25.98 -5.69 -7.32
C VAL A 371 -25.40 -5.41 -5.93
N GLY A 372 -24.23 -4.78 -5.89
CA GLY A 372 -23.58 -4.34 -4.65
C GLY A 372 -24.45 -3.46 -3.77
N VAL A 373 -24.99 -2.39 -4.36
CA VAL A 373 -25.86 -1.44 -3.65
C VAL A 373 -27.10 -2.14 -3.11
N GLN A 374 -27.74 -3.01 -3.90
CA GLN A 374 -28.92 -3.76 -3.46
C GLN A 374 -28.61 -4.69 -2.28
N ALA A 375 -27.49 -5.41 -2.32
CA ALA A 375 -27.09 -6.34 -1.26
C ALA A 375 -26.86 -5.63 0.08
N HIS A 376 -26.23 -4.45 0.07
CA HIS A 376 -25.83 -3.74 1.29
C HIS A 376 -26.85 -2.70 1.81
N ARG A 377 -27.81 -2.27 0.99
CA ARG A 377 -28.79 -1.22 1.36
C ARG A 377 -30.25 -1.63 1.22
N SER A 378 -30.54 -2.94 1.10
CA SER A 378 -31.90 -3.50 1.03
C SER A 378 -32.83 -3.00 2.15
N ARG A 379 -32.31 -2.75 3.36
CA ARG A 379 -33.06 -2.27 4.53
C ARG A 379 -33.25 -0.73 4.63
N ASN A 380 -32.53 0.07 3.84
CA ASN A 380 -32.55 1.55 3.94
C ASN A 380 -33.20 2.25 2.72
N GLY A 381 -34.00 1.53 1.93
CA GLY A 381 -34.80 2.16 0.87
C GLY A 381 -34.06 2.49 -0.43
N TRP A 382 -32.91 1.88 -0.69
CA TRP A 382 -32.17 2.04 -1.95
C TRP A 382 -32.68 1.05 -3.00
N ARG A 383 -33.34 1.53 -4.06
CA ARG A 383 -33.80 0.69 -5.20
C ARG A 383 -33.07 1.12 -6.47
N THR A 384 -32.29 0.23 -7.06
CA THR A 384 -31.63 0.50 -8.35
C THR A 384 -32.59 0.17 -9.49
N ILE A 385 -32.63 1.03 -10.51
CA ILE A 385 -33.51 0.87 -11.67
C ILE A 385 -32.66 0.94 -12.95
N TRP A 386 -32.82 -0.08 -13.80
CA TRP A 386 -32.14 -0.23 -15.07
C TRP A 386 -32.89 0.50 -16.18
N ARG A 387 -32.44 1.69 -16.59
CA ARG A 387 -33.03 2.42 -17.74
C ARG A 387 -31.95 3.19 -18.48
N LYS A 388 -32.16 3.42 -19.78
CA LYS A 388 -31.35 4.32 -20.63
C LYS A 388 -31.24 5.69 -19.92
N ILE A 389 -30.02 6.12 -19.59
CA ILE A 389 -29.75 7.47 -19.05
C ILE A 389 -29.74 8.43 -20.21
#